data_AF-A0A2E5HIC9-F1
#
_entry.id   AF-A0A2E5HIC9-F1
#
_cell.length_a   1.000
_cell.length_b   1.000
_cell.length_c   1.000
_cell.angle_alpha   90.00
_cell.angle_beta   90.00
_cell.angle_gamma   90.00
#
_symmetry.space_group_name_H-M   'P 1'
#
loop_
_entity.id
_entity.type
_entity.pdbx_description
1 polymer ?
#
loop_
_entity_poly.entity_id
_entity_poly.type
_entity_poly.pdbx_seq_one_letter_code
_entity_poly.pdbx_strand_id
1 'polypeptide(L)'
;MNVQEIAVTPRSLIPLAPLLLIALTSPTRADEPRATASGESLAAPVHDLRYAITMKRGFSPYTLVRYTLRVRDGVGTIGVTKELPGSYGRQERLGLLPADALKRLMGELGACDFATLPSVRRARGAEVVWGFEARSGDAHREIEVPDPERLEDPRYGRCLDALRTTAEAEVGAMAFRNVFFDAGEFGYLQVSSDPVARVIIDGVDTGQESPLMPTPLAVGEHEIEFVDPTRGVRREYKVTIMPEMTTNLTVDLR
;
A
#
# COMPACT_ATOMS: atom_id res chain seq x y z
N MET A 1 10.17 47.29 6.60
CA MET A 1 11.10 47.39 5.45
C MET A 1 10.79 46.24 4.50
N ASN A 2 10.52 46.60 3.25
CA ASN A 2 10.44 45.84 2.00
C ASN A 2 9.73 44.47 1.96
N VAL A 3 8.51 44.57 1.43
CA VAL A 3 7.75 43.57 0.68
C VAL A 3 8.49 43.21 -0.61
N GLN A 4 8.49 41.92 -1.00
CA GLN A 4 8.84 41.52 -2.35
C GLN A 4 7.69 40.69 -2.95
N GLU A 5 6.89 41.36 -3.79
CA GLU A 5 5.89 40.77 -4.68
C GLU A 5 6.60 39.93 -5.76
N ILE A 6 6.10 38.72 -6.01
CA ILE A 6 6.50 37.90 -7.15
C ILE A 6 5.40 38.01 -8.21
N ALA A 7 5.81 38.51 -9.37
CA ALA A 7 4.95 38.82 -10.51
C ALA A 7 4.38 37.56 -11.19
N VAL A 8 3.10 37.66 -11.59
CA VAL A 8 2.36 36.69 -12.40
C VAL A 8 2.57 36.99 -13.88
N THR A 9 3.10 36.04 -14.65
CA THR A 9 3.18 36.12 -16.13
C THR A 9 1.93 35.55 -16.80
N PRO A 10 1.40 36.19 -17.87
CA PRO A 10 0.18 35.75 -18.52
C PRO A 10 0.36 34.66 -19.59
N ARG A 11 -0.70 33.86 -19.70
CA ARG A 11 -1.15 32.91 -20.74
C ARG A 11 -0.50 33.07 -22.13
N SER A 12 0.04 31.95 -22.64
CA SER A 12 0.19 31.70 -24.08
C SER A 12 -1.01 30.90 -24.60
N LEU A 13 -1.66 31.47 -25.62
CA LEU A 13 -2.69 30.85 -26.45
C LEU A 13 -2.04 29.82 -27.39
N ILE A 14 -2.51 28.59 -27.37
CA ILE A 14 -2.17 27.56 -28.36
C ILE A 14 -3.22 27.63 -29.48
N PRO A 15 -2.81 27.76 -30.76
CA PRO A 15 -3.74 27.83 -31.89
C PRO A 15 -4.41 26.49 -32.20
N LEU A 16 -5.72 26.55 -32.51
CA LEU A 16 -6.51 25.46 -33.09
C LEU A 16 -5.97 25.08 -34.48
N ALA A 17 -5.72 23.80 -34.70
CA ALA A 17 -5.53 23.20 -36.02
C ALA A 17 -6.86 22.63 -36.56
N PRO A 18 -7.06 22.59 -37.89
CA PRO A 18 -8.37 22.44 -38.51
C PRO A 18 -8.87 20.99 -38.57
N LEU A 19 -10.20 20.88 -38.54
CA LEU A 19 -10.98 19.69 -38.88
C LEU A 19 -10.53 19.13 -40.24
N LEU A 20 -10.10 17.86 -40.25
CA LEU A 20 -10.01 17.07 -41.47
C LEU A 20 -11.30 16.27 -41.64
N LEU A 21 -12.09 16.69 -42.62
CA LEU A 21 -13.27 16.03 -43.14
C LEU A 21 -12.80 14.81 -43.95
N ILE A 22 -13.09 13.58 -43.51
CA ILE A 22 -12.92 12.37 -44.33
C ILE A 22 -14.30 11.81 -44.66
N ALA A 23 -14.46 11.56 -45.96
CA ALA A 23 -15.69 11.26 -46.66
C ALA A 23 -16.34 9.94 -46.25
N LEU A 24 -17.66 9.98 -46.24
CA LEU A 24 -18.57 8.84 -46.23
C LEU A 24 -18.40 8.03 -47.52
N THR A 25 -17.96 6.78 -47.40
CA THR A 25 -18.20 5.75 -48.41
C THR A 25 -18.81 4.51 -47.76
N SER A 26 -20.07 4.26 -48.08
CA SER A 26 -20.75 2.97 -48.07
C SER A 26 -21.64 2.98 -49.33
N PRO A 27 -22.14 1.85 -49.88
CA PRO A 27 -22.13 0.48 -49.36
C PRO A 27 -21.80 -0.59 -50.43
N THR A 28 -21.20 -1.72 -50.05
CA THR A 28 -21.23 -2.91 -50.92
C THR A 28 -21.27 -4.22 -50.11
N ARG A 29 -22.49 -4.77 -50.06
CA ARG A 29 -22.82 -6.19 -50.30
C ARG A 29 -22.38 -7.25 -49.27
N ALA A 30 -23.40 -7.70 -48.54
CA ALA A 30 -23.80 -9.09 -48.31
C ALA A 30 -22.69 -10.15 -48.23
N ASP A 31 -22.40 -10.58 -47.01
CA ASP A 31 -22.33 -11.99 -46.66
C ASP A 31 -22.86 -12.13 -45.22
N GLU A 32 -23.86 -12.99 -45.03
CA GLU A 32 -24.38 -13.40 -43.72
C GLU A 32 -23.38 -14.34 -43.04
N PRO A 33 -22.74 -13.96 -41.92
CA PRO A 33 -22.13 -14.94 -41.04
C PRO A 33 -23.24 -15.58 -40.19
N ARG A 34 -23.46 -16.87 -40.46
CA ARG A 34 -24.10 -17.87 -39.61
C ARG A 34 -23.90 -17.52 -38.13
N ALA A 35 -24.97 -17.17 -37.44
CA ALA A 35 -25.00 -17.04 -35.98
C ALA A 35 -24.71 -18.41 -35.35
N THR A 36 -23.44 -18.70 -35.09
CA THR A 36 -23.04 -19.69 -34.09
C THR A 36 -23.58 -19.21 -32.76
N ALA A 37 -24.56 -19.95 -32.25
CA ALA A 37 -25.13 -19.79 -30.92
C ALA A 37 -24.01 -19.52 -29.92
N SER A 38 -24.03 -18.30 -29.38
CA SER A 38 -23.27 -17.91 -28.21
C SER A 38 -23.56 -18.94 -27.12
N GLY A 39 -22.57 -19.78 -26.84
CA GLY A 39 -22.53 -20.56 -25.62
C GLY A 39 -22.51 -19.57 -24.47
N GLU A 40 -23.68 -19.27 -23.95
CA GLU A 40 -23.88 -18.57 -22.70
C GLU A 40 -23.28 -19.48 -21.62
N SER A 41 -21.97 -19.32 -21.42
CA SER A 41 -21.26 -19.87 -20.28
C SER A 41 -21.81 -19.11 -19.08
N LEU A 42 -22.89 -19.65 -18.52
CA LEU A 42 -23.35 -19.38 -17.17
C LEU A 42 -22.26 -19.89 -16.22
N ALA A 43 -21.15 -19.17 -16.19
CA ALA A 43 -20.23 -19.22 -15.08
C ALA A 43 -21.08 -18.91 -13.85
N ALA A 44 -21.33 -19.93 -13.03
CA ALA A 44 -22.10 -19.79 -11.81
C ALA A 44 -21.61 -18.54 -11.07
N PRO A 45 -22.52 -17.70 -10.53
CA PRO A 45 -22.11 -16.51 -9.81
C PRO A 45 -21.11 -16.92 -8.74
N VAL A 46 -19.87 -16.40 -8.85
CA VAL A 46 -18.84 -16.65 -7.86
C VAL A 46 -19.26 -15.91 -6.60
N HIS A 47 -19.88 -16.64 -5.68
CA HIS A 47 -20.42 -16.07 -4.44
C HIS A 47 -19.33 -15.67 -3.45
N ASP A 48 -18.16 -16.31 -3.53
CA ASP A 48 -17.01 -16.02 -2.66
C ASP A 48 -15.70 -16.14 -3.46
N LEU A 49 -14.98 -15.03 -3.53
CA LEU A 49 -13.69 -14.91 -4.20
C LEU A 49 -12.68 -14.29 -3.23
N ARG A 50 -11.49 -14.87 -3.17
CA ARG A 50 -10.39 -14.35 -2.35
C ARG A 50 -9.09 -14.37 -3.13
N TYR A 51 -8.37 -13.25 -3.10
CA TYR A 51 -6.97 -13.16 -3.49
C TYR A 51 -6.13 -12.78 -2.28
N ALA A 52 -4.99 -13.42 -2.13
CA ALA A 52 -3.98 -13.01 -1.15
C ALA A 52 -2.58 -13.09 -1.77
N ILE A 53 -1.84 -11.99 -1.72
CA ILE A 53 -0.43 -11.96 -2.12
C ILE A 53 0.40 -11.67 -0.87
N THR A 54 1.24 -12.62 -0.49
CA THR A 54 1.98 -12.65 0.78
C THR A 54 3.47 -12.73 0.53
N MET A 55 4.25 -11.75 0.98
CA MET A 55 5.70 -11.91 1.04
C MET A 55 6.03 -12.92 2.15
N LYS A 56 6.53 -14.10 1.77
CA LYS A 56 6.87 -15.21 2.69
C LYS A 56 8.31 -15.13 3.19
N ARG A 57 9.21 -14.55 2.41
CA ARG A 57 10.63 -14.32 2.73
C ARG A 57 11.09 -13.07 1.99
N GLY A 58 12.03 -12.34 2.56
CA GLY A 58 12.57 -11.11 1.97
C GLY A 58 13.37 -10.32 2.98
N PHE A 59 14.31 -9.50 2.50
CA PHE A 59 14.86 -8.39 3.28
C PHE A 59 13.79 -7.31 3.34
N SER A 60 12.81 -7.54 4.21
CA SER A 60 11.80 -6.56 4.56
C SER A 60 11.83 -6.45 6.07
N PRO A 61 11.54 -5.25 6.59
CA PRO A 61 11.44 -5.07 8.02
C PRO A 61 10.27 -5.81 8.66
N TYR A 62 9.39 -6.37 7.83
CA TYR A 62 8.30 -7.24 8.21
C TYR A 62 8.65 -8.69 7.88
N THR A 63 8.35 -9.59 8.81
CA THR A 63 8.39 -11.05 8.56
C THR A 63 7.31 -11.48 7.58
N LEU A 64 6.23 -10.69 7.47
CA LEU A 64 5.13 -10.92 6.56
C LEU A 64 4.55 -9.59 6.09
N VAL A 65 4.34 -9.46 4.78
CA VAL A 65 3.46 -8.43 4.19
C VAL A 65 2.43 -9.17 3.38
N ARG A 66 1.14 -8.94 3.65
CA ARG A 66 0.05 -9.61 2.97
C ARG A 66 -0.99 -8.60 2.52
N TYR A 67 -1.29 -8.60 1.23
CA TYR A 67 -2.44 -7.90 0.65
C TYR A 67 -3.55 -8.90 0.43
N THR A 68 -4.78 -8.58 0.85
CA THR A 68 -5.94 -9.46 0.68
C THR A 68 -7.10 -8.72 0.04
N LEU A 69 -7.69 -9.30 -1.00
CA LEU A 69 -9.01 -8.96 -1.51
C LEU A 69 -9.97 -10.11 -1.17
N ARG A 70 -11.15 -9.79 -0.65
CA ARG A 70 -12.28 -10.73 -0.53
C ARG A 70 -13.51 -10.12 -1.16
N VAL A 71 -14.21 -10.87 -2.01
CA VAL A 71 -15.46 -10.45 -2.64
C VAL A 71 -16.51 -11.47 -2.28
N ARG A 72 -17.58 -11.01 -1.61
CA ARG A 72 -18.70 -11.85 -1.24
C ARG A 72 -20.01 -11.16 -1.59
N ASP A 73 -20.85 -11.84 -2.35
CA ASP A 73 -22.17 -11.32 -2.76
C ASP A 73 -22.09 -9.91 -3.40
N GLY A 74 -21.04 -9.66 -4.19
CA GLY A 74 -20.78 -8.39 -4.85
C GLY A 74 -20.14 -7.30 -3.98
N VAL A 75 -19.90 -7.56 -2.69
CA VAL A 75 -19.23 -6.63 -1.77
C VAL A 75 -17.76 -6.98 -1.63
N GLY A 76 -16.88 -6.02 -1.92
CA GLY A 76 -15.44 -6.16 -1.79
C GLY A 76 -14.94 -5.68 -0.43
N THR A 77 -13.96 -6.39 0.13
CA THR A 77 -13.11 -5.90 1.23
C THR A 77 -11.66 -6.05 0.82
N ILE A 78 -10.85 -5.04 1.13
CA ILE A 78 -9.41 -5.10 0.96
C ILE A 78 -8.73 -4.89 2.30
N GLY A 79 -7.60 -5.55 2.47
CA GLY A 79 -6.79 -5.38 3.65
C GLY A 79 -5.32 -5.52 3.34
N VAL A 80 -4.54 -4.92 4.22
CA VAL A 80 -3.10 -5.12 4.27
C VAL A 80 -2.74 -5.54 5.70
N THR A 81 -1.94 -6.58 5.81
CA THR A 81 -1.37 -7.07 7.07
C THR A 81 0.14 -7.00 6.98
N LYS A 82 0.77 -6.47 8.01
CA LYS A 82 2.22 -6.43 8.16
C LYS A 82 2.59 -6.97 9.54
N GLU A 83 3.43 -8.00 9.60
CA GLU A 83 3.92 -8.56 10.86
C GLU A 83 5.37 -8.17 11.05
N LEU A 84 5.70 -7.64 12.23
CA LEU A 84 7.07 -7.29 12.58
C LEU A 84 7.84 -8.55 13.01
N PRO A 85 9.18 -8.60 12.83
CA PRO A 85 10.00 -9.66 13.40
C PRO A 85 9.85 -9.72 14.91
N GLY A 86 9.99 -10.91 15.50
CA GLY A 86 9.84 -11.13 16.93
C GLY A 86 8.40 -11.02 17.43
N SER A 87 8.21 -10.55 18.66
CA SER A 87 6.92 -10.34 19.32
C SER A 87 6.44 -8.87 19.25
N TYR A 88 7.00 -8.08 18.33
CA TYR A 88 6.73 -6.63 18.21
C TYR A 88 5.37 -6.29 17.60
N GLY A 89 4.57 -7.31 17.28
CA GLY A 89 3.16 -7.18 16.96
C GLY A 89 2.84 -7.25 15.47
N ARG A 90 1.56 -7.05 15.20
CA ARG A 90 0.94 -7.13 13.87
C ARG A 90 0.17 -5.85 13.62
N GLN A 91 0.42 -5.25 12.47
CA GLN A 91 -0.34 -4.13 11.95
C GLN A 91 -1.32 -4.64 10.90
N GLU A 92 -2.57 -4.23 11.00
CA GLU A 92 -3.61 -4.62 10.06
C GLU A 92 -4.51 -3.44 9.77
N ARG A 93 -4.80 -3.23 8.49
CA ARG A 93 -5.84 -2.31 8.03
C ARG A 93 -6.76 -3.06 7.08
N LEU A 94 -8.06 -2.81 7.24
CA LEU A 94 -9.13 -3.42 6.49
C LEU A 94 -10.16 -2.35 6.14
N GLY A 95 -10.69 -2.39 4.93
CA GLY A 95 -11.71 -1.48 4.47
C GLY A 95 -12.65 -2.12 3.46
N LEU A 96 -13.81 -1.51 3.31
CA LEU A 96 -14.76 -1.83 2.26
C LEU A 96 -14.27 -1.21 0.95
N LEU A 97 -14.46 -1.93 -0.16
CA LEU A 97 -14.17 -1.41 -1.48
C LEU A 97 -15.42 -0.75 -2.07
N PRO A 98 -15.32 0.52 -2.51
CA PRO A 98 -16.30 1.11 -3.40
C PRO A 98 -16.53 0.24 -4.63
N ALA A 99 -17.76 0.21 -5.15
CA ALA A 99 -18.14 -0.68 -6.25
C ALA A 99 -17.33 -0.43 -7.53
N ASP A 100 -16.96 0.82 -7.80
CA ASP A 100 -16.12 1.21 -8.94
C ASP A 100 -14.65 0.79 -8.75
N ALA A 101 -14.10 0.95 -7.53
CA ALA A 101 -12.78 0.46 -7.17
C ALA A 101 -12.70 -1.06 -7.28
N LEU A 102 -13.72 -1.77 -6.77
CA LEU A 102 -13.85 -3.21 -6.91
C LEU A 102 -13.89 -3.64 -8.38
N LYS A 103 -14.74 -3.01 -9.20
CA LYS A 103 -14.85 -3.33 -10.62
C LYS A 103 -13.50 -3.15 -11.35
N ARG A 104 -12.79 -2.07 -11.03
CA ARG A 104 -11.46 -1.78 -11.61
C ARG A 104 -10.43 -2.83 -11.21
N LEU A 105 -10.30 -3.10 -9.90
CA LEU A 105 -9.36 -4.10 -9.38
C LEU A 105 -9.66 -5.49 -9.94
N MET A 106 -10.94 -5.86 -10.05
CA MET A 106 -11.35 -7.13 -10.67
C MET A 106 -10.95 -7.22 -12.15
N GLY A 107 -11.04 -6.12 -12.90
CA GLY A 107 -10.55 -6.05 -14.28
C GLY A 107 -9.03 -6.21 -14.38
N GLU A 108 -8.28 -5.54 -13.50
CA GLU A 108 -6.80 -5.64 -13.44
C GLU A 108 -6.34 -7.05 -13.06
N LEU A 109 -6.97 -7.66 -12.05
CA LEU A 109 -6.68 -9.04 -11.63
C LEU A 109 -7.07 -10.06 -12.70
N GLY A 110 -8.18 -9.83 -13.42
CA GLY A 110 -8.56 -10.63 -14.58
C GLY A 110 -7.52 -10.55 -15.70
N ALA A 111 -6.94 -9.38 -15.95
CA ALA A 111 -5.90 -9.18 -16.96
C ALA A 111 -4.55 -9.83 -16.60
N CYS A 112 -4.27 -10.08 -15.31
CA CYS A 112 -3.13 -10.92 -14.92
C CYS A 112 -3.34 -12.40 -15.24
N ASP A 113 -4.59 -12.83 -15.39
CA ASP A 113 -4.99 -14.22 -15.52
C ASP A 113 -4.36 -15.14 -14.46
N PHE A 114 -4.63 -14.81 -13.19
CA PHE A 114 -4.05 -15.53 -12.04
C PHE A 114 -4.26 -17.06 -12.12
N ALA A 115 -5.41 -17.48 -12.65
CA ALA A 115 -5.79 -18.89 -12.77
C ALA A 115 -4.85 -19.68 -13.70
N THR A 116 -4.15 -19.02 -14.63
CA THR A 116 -3.24 -19.67 -15.59
C THR A 116 -1.77 -19.32 -15.38
N LEU A 117 -1.43 -18.43 -14.45
CA LEU A 117 -0.03 -18.10 -14.12
C LEU A 117 0.81 -19.37 -13.92
N PRO A 118 1.96 -19.55 -14.58
CA PRO A 118 2.74 -20.77 -14.41
C PRO A 118 3.27 -20.91 -12.97
N SER A 119 3.60 -22.13 -12.56
CA SER A 119 4.40 -22.30 -11.34
C SER A 119 5.85 -21.96 -11.68
N VAL A 120 6.46 -21.03 -10.94
CA VAL A 120 7.87 -20.68 -11.15
C VAL A 120 8.75 -21.67 -10.41
N ARG A 121 9.74 -22.24 -11.10
CA ARG A 121 10.74 -23.07 -10.41
C ARG A 121 11.53 -22.19 -9.46
N ARG A 122 11.50 -22.51 -8.17
CA ARG A 122 12.18 -21.74 -7.12
C ARG A 122 13.66 -21.56 -7.49
N ALA A 123 14.08 -20.32 -7.74
CA ALA A 123 15.49 -20.01 -7.85
C ALA A 123 16.14 -20.27 -6.48
N ARG A 124 17.20 -21.08 -6.44
CA ARG A 124 17.99 -21.25 -5.22
C ARG A 124 18.59 -19.91 -4.85
N GLY A 125 18.39 -19.46 -3.62
CA GLY A 125 18.94 -18.19 -3.14
C GLY A 125 18.10 -16.95 -3.48
N ALA A 126 16.85 -17.09 -3.95
CA ALA A 126 15.95 -15.94 -4.05
C ALA A 126 15.78 -15.29 -2.67
N GLU A 127 16.20 -14.04 -2.57
CA GLU A 127 16.15 -13.25 -1.35
C GLU A 127 14.70 -12.96 -0.95
N VAL A 128 13.86 -12.60 -1.93
CA VAL A 128 12.45 -12.29 -1.75
C VAL A 128 11.56 -13.33 -2.44
N VAL A 129 10.62 -13.91 -1.70
CA VAL A 129 9.64 -14.88 -2.19
C VAL A 129 8.24 -14.45 -1.81
N TRP A 130 7.36 -14.38 -2.81
CA TRP A 130 5.96 -14.04 -2.66
C TRP A 130 5.09 -15.29 -2.89
N GLY A 131 4.12 -15.51 -2.02
CA GLY A 131 3.04 -16.48 -2.19
C GLY A 131 1.83 -15.79 -2.77
N PHE A 132 1.37 -16.28 -3.91
CA PHE A 132 0.18 -15.85 -4.61
C PHE A 132 -0.90 -16.91 -4.35
N GLU A 133 -1.99 -16.54 -3.70
CA GLU A 133 -3.12 -17.41 -3.38
C GLU A 133 -4.41 -16.86 -4.01
N ALA A 134 -5.19 -17.71 -4.69
CA ALA A 134 -6.55 -17.41 -5.12
C ALA A 134 -7.51 -18.53 -4.74
N ARG A 135 -8.69 -18.15 -4.26
CA ARG A 135 -9.82 -19.05 -3.98
C ARG A 135 -11.09 -18.53 -4.63
N SER A 136 -11.86 -19.42 -5.24
CA SER A 136 -13.16 -19.14 -5.85
C SER A 136 -14.08 -20.34 -5.62
N GLY A 137 -15.01 -20.24 -4.66
CA GLY A 137 -15.74 -21.42 -4.17
C GLY A 137 -14.78 -22.51 -3.67
N ASP A 138 -14.93 -23.73 -4.18
CA ASP A 138 -14.06 -24.87 -3.82
C ASP A 138 -12.70 -24.85 -4.55
N ALA A 139 -12.55 -24.04 -5.60
CA ALA A 139 -11.30 -23.94 -6.33
C ALA A 139 -10.27 -23.16 -5.52
N HIS A 140 -9.08 -23.73 -5.34
CA HIS A 140 -7.96 -23.11 -4.63
C HIS A 140 -6.66 -23.29 -5.41
N ARG A 141 -5.90 -22.20 -5.54
CA ARG A 141 -4.59 -22.19 -6.18
C ARG A 141 -3.61 -21.38 -5.36
N GLU A 142 -2.43 -21.93 -5.14
CA GLU A 142 -1.32 -21.24 -4.48
C GLU A 142 -0.03 -21.48 -5.27
N ILE A 143 0.73 -20.42 -5.53
CA ILE A 143 2.03 -20.48 -6.20
C ILE A 143 3.05 -19.59 -5.45
N GLU A 144 4.30 -20.05 -5.38
CA GLU A 144 5.41 -19.25 -4.86
C GLU A 144 6.22 -18.67 -6.02
N VAL A 145 6.50 -17.37 -5.93
CA VAL A 145 7.07 -16.56 -7.00
C VAL A 145 8.25 -15.78 -6.42
N PRO A 146 9.49 -16.03 -6.88
CA PRO A 146 10.62 -15.22 -6.48
C PRO A 146 10.54 -13.87 -7.19
N ASP A 147 10.68 -12.78 -6.43
CA ASP A 147 10.76 -11.41 -6.94
C ASP A 147 9.83 -11.09 -8.15
N PRO A 148 8.50 -11.02 -7.94
CA PRO A 148 7.50 -10.95 -9.02
C PRO A 148 7.65 -9.71 -9.92
N GLU A 149 8.32 -8.66 -9.45
CA GLU A 149 8.57 -7.43 -10.21
C GLU A 149 9.73 -7.60 -11.23
N ARG A 150 10.61 -8.59 -11.03
CA ARG A 150 11.80 -8.83 -11.88
C ARG A 150 11.70 -10.04 -12.79
N LEU A 151 10.57 -10.77 -12.76
CA LEU A 151 10.38 -11.94 -13.62
C LEU A 151 10.12 -11.55 -15.08
N GLU A 152 10.47 -12.46 -16.00
CA GLU A 152 10.19 -12.29 -17.43
C GLU A 152 8.70 -12.18 -17.73
N ASP A 153 7.84 -12.87 -16.96
CA ASP A 153 6.40 -12.74 -17.07
C ASP A 153 5.90 -11.56 -16.22
N PRO A 154 5.50 -10.43 -16.85
CA PRO A 154 5.13 -9.22 -16.11
C PRO A 154 3.79 -9.35 -15.37
N ARG A 155 3.04 -10.44 -15.60
CA ARG A 155 1.72 -10.64 -14.97
C ARG A 155 1.82 -10.75 -13.45
N TYR A 156 2.91 -11.30 -12.90
CA TYR A 156 3.10 -11.40 -11.45
C TYR A 156 3.22 -10.02 -10.81
N GLY A 157 4.11 -9.17 -11.33
CA GLY A 157 4.28 -7.79 -10.88
C GLY A 157 2.99 -6.99 -10.97
N ARG A 158 2.31 -7.04 -12.12
CA ARG A 158 1.01 -6.34 -12.31
C ARG A 158 -0.04 -6.75 -11.28
N CYS A 159 -0.11 -8.02 -10.89
CA CYS A 159 -1.07 -8.49 -9.91
C CYS A 159 -0.75 -8.03 -8.48
N LEU A 160 0.54 -8.04 -8.13
CA LEU A 160 1.00 -7.46 -6.88
C LEU A 160 0.71 -5.95 -6.84
N ASP A 161 1.00 -5.23 -7.93
CA ASP A 161 0.80 -3.78 -8.05
C ASP A 161 -0.66 -3.38 -7.93
N ALA A 162 -1.56 -4.10 -8.61
CA ALA A 162 -3.00 -3.83 -8.56
C ALA A 162 -3.54 -3.94 -7.13
N LEU A 163 -3.19 -5.02 -6.42
CA LEU A 163 -3.61 -5.23 -5.03
C LEU A 163 -2.96 -4.22 -4.08
N ARG A 164 -1.64 -3.98 -4.22
CA ARG A 164 -0.90 -3.02 -3.39
C ARG A 164 -1.47 -1.62 -3.52
N THR A 165 -1.56 -1.11 -4.75
CA THR A 165 -2.02 0.25 -5.05
C THR A 165 -3.46 0.45 -4.58
N THR A 166 -4.34 -0.52 -4.82
CA THR A 166 -5.73 -0.42 -4.35
C THR A 166 -5.82 -0.48 -2.83
N ALA A 167 -5.04 -1.35 -2.17
CA ALA A 167 -5.04 -1.41 -0.71
C ALA A 167 -4.56 -0.08 -0.10
N GLU A 168 -3.48 0.49 -0.64
CA GLU A 168 -2.96 1.77 -0.16
C GLU A 168 -3.93 2.93 -0.39
N ALA A 169 -4.66 2.93 -1.51
CA ALA A 169 -5.68 3.94 -1.80
C ALA A 169 -6.90 3.84 -0.85
N GLU A 170 -7.40 2.63 -0.60
CA GLU A 170 -8.67 2.42 0.11
C GLU A 170 -8.52 2.31 1.63
N VAL A 171 -7.42 1.72 2.13
CA VAL A 171 -7.17 1.56 3.58
C VAL A 171 -5.98 2.38 4.08
N GLY A 172 -5.41 3.20 3.21
CA GLY A 172 -4.25 4.04 3.48
C GLY A 172 -2.95 3.22 3.51
N ALA A 173 -1.85 3.87 3.13
CA ALA A 173 -0.53 3.29 3.33
C ALA A 173 -0.32 2.97 4.82
N MET A 174 0.02 1.71 5.10
CA MET A 174 0.61 1.38 6.39
C MET A 174 2.06 1.82 6.32
N ALA A 175 2.29 3.07 6.75
CA ALA A 175 3.63 3.60 6.88
C ALA A 175 4.47 2.58 7.65
N PHE A 176 5.59 2.18 7.06
CA PHE A 176 6.62 1.56 7.83
C PHE A 176 7.07 2.61 8.85
N ARG A 177 6.89 2.35 10.16
CA ARG A 177 7.77 3.00 11.14
C ARG A 177 9.17 2.58 10.69
N ASN A 178 9.93 3.46 10.04
CA ASN A 178 11.25 3.14 9.52
C ASN A 178 12.14 2.66 10.68
N VAL A 179 12.24 1.34 10.87
CA VAL A 179 13.13 0.72 11.86
C VAL A 179 14.51 0.41 11.23
N PHE A 180 14.69 0.67 9.93
CA PHE A 180 15.95 0.45 9.20
C PHE A 180 16.16 1.60 8.23
N PHE A 181 16.77 2.68 8.72
CA PHE A 181 17.50 3.57 7.83
C PHE A 181 18.90 3.00 7.62
N ASP A 182 19.64 3.43 6.59
CA ASP A 182 21.04 2.99 6.44
C ASP A 182 21.86 3.38 7.69
N ALA A 183 22.96 2.67 7.96
CA ALA A 183 23.84 3.02 9.08
C ALA A 183 24.29 4.49 8.94
N GLY A 184 24.02 5.31 9.96
CA GLY A 184 24.23 6.76 9.92
C GLY A 184 23.02 7.62 9.50
N GLU A 185 21.90 7.02 9.12
CA GLU A 185 20.67 7.75 8.75
C GLU A 185 19.60 7.77 9.85
N PHE A 186 19.82 7.04 10.95
CA PHE A 186 18.91 7.03 12.09
C PHE A 186 19.60 7.11 13.44
N GLY A 187 18.89 7.67 14.41
CA GLY A 187 19.18 7.50 15.83
C GLY A 187 17.97 6.92 16.56
N TYR A 188 17.99 6.96 17.88
CA TYR A 188 16.91 6.49 18.72
C TYR A 188 16.41 7.62 19.62
N LEU A 189 15.11 7.69 19.82
CA LEU A 189 14.48 8.55 20.82
C LEU A 189 13.87 7.70 21.92
N GLN A 190 14.29 7.95 23.15
CA GLN A 190 13.65 7.42 24.35
C GLN A 190 12.98 8.59 25.07
N VAL A 191 11.68 8.48 25.34
CA VAL A 191 10.95 9.55 26.04
C VAL A 191 10.37 9.08 27.37
N SER A 192 10.32 9.99 28.32
CA SER A 192 9.71 9.78 29.64
C SER A 192 9.04 11.07 30.08
N SER A 193 7.88 10.97 30.72
CA SER A 193 7.23 12.13 31.33
C SER A 193 6.62 11.81 32.67
N ASP A 194 6.41 12.86 33.47
CA ASP A 194 5.68 12.81 34.72
C ASP A 194 4.63 13.93 34.74
N PRO A 195 3.32 13.63 34.78
CA PRO A 195 2.70 12.31 34.71
C PRO A 195 2.80 11.66 33.31
N VAL A 196 2.27 10.44 33.21
CA VAL A 196 2.14 9.70 31.95
C VAL A 196 1.34 10.51 30.93
N ALA A 197 1.87 10.64 29.71
CA ALA A 197 1.23 11.35 28.61
C ALA A 197 1.32 10.56 27.30
N ARG A 198 0.35 10.79 26.41
CA ARG A 198 0.38 10.29 25.04
C ARG A 198 1.48 11.00 24.25
N VAL A 199 2.20 10.25 23.43
CA VAL A 199 3.33 10.77 22.65
C VAL A 199 2.96 10.85 21.16
N ILE A 200 3.13 12.02 20.57
CA ILE A 200 2.97 12.31 19.14
C ILE A 200 4.34 12.74 18.61
N ILE A 201 4.76 12.20 17.46
CA ILE A 201 6.06 12.49 16.85
C ILE A 201 5.80 13.00 15.43
N ASP A 202 6.30 14.19 15.11
CA ASP A 202 6.13 14.88 13.82
C ASP A 202 4.66 14.94 13.36
N GLY A 203 3.76 15.20 14.31
CA GLY A 203 2.31 15.24 14.08
C GLY A 203 1.63 13.88 13.95
N VAL A 204 2.37 12.76 14.06
CA VAL A 204 1.84 11.39 13.99
C VAL A 204 1.68 10.81 15.40
N ASP A 205 0.45 10.48 15.78
CA ASP A 205 0.16 9.78 17.04
C ASP A 205 0.82 8.39 17.04
N THR A 206 1.68 8.14 18.03
CA THR A 206 2.39 6.86 18.15
C THR A 206 1.51 5.73 18.67
N GLY A 207 0.33 6.05 19.23
CA GLY A 207 -0.54 5.12 19.94
C GLY A 207 0.04 4.62 21.27
N GLN A 208 1.12 5.24 21.76
CA GLN A 208 1.85 4.87 22.97
C GLN A 208 1.87 6.02 23.98
N GLU A 209 2.02 5.66 25.25
CA GLU A 209 2.19 6.59 26.37
C GLU A 209 3.63 6.54 26.89
N SER A 210 4.08 7.61 27.53
CA SER A 210 5.37 7.64 28.22
C SER A 210 5.39 6.69 29.43
N PRO A 211 6.50 6.01 29.74
CA PRO A 211 7.77 6.03 29.02
C PRO A 211 7.72 5.26 27.70
N LEU A 212 8.22 5.89 26.65
CA LEU A 212 8.39 5.28 25.33
C LEU A 212 9.76 4.62 25.27
N MET A 213 9.79 3.33 24.96
CA MET A 213 11.03 2.59 24.69
C MET A 213 11.79 3.21 23.49
N PRO A 214 13.13 3.04 23.40
CA PRO A 214 13.93 3.58 22.32
C PRO A 214 13.30 3.32 20.95
N THR A 215 12.83 4.40 20.33
CA THR A 215 12.12 4.42 19.06
C THR A 215 13.07 4.97 18.00
N PRO A 216 13.32 4.25 16.90
CA PRO A 216 14.17 4.76 15.84
C PRO A 216 13.50 5.94 15.12
N LEU A 217 14.28 6.98 14.83
CA LEU A 217 13.89 8.15 14.08
C LEU A 217 15.01 8.52 13.09
N ALA A 218 14.65 9.22 12.02
CA ALA A 218 15.62 9.74 11.06
C ALA A 218 16.63 10.66 11.79
N VAL A 219 17.84 10.78 11.27
CA VAL A 219 18.75 11.83 11.73
C VAL A 219 18.19 13.18 11.34
N GLY A 220 18.14 14.11 12.28
CA GLY A 220 17.60 15.45 12.04
C GLY A 220 16.80 16.00 13.21
N GLU A 221 16.09 17.09 12.96
CA GLU A 221 15.18 17.70 13.93
C GLU A 221 13.81 17.04 13.86
N HIS A 222 13.26 16.72 15.03
CA HIS A 222 11.95 16.12 15.21
C HIS A 222 11.14 16.91 16.23
N GLU A 223 9.83 16.94 16.02
CA GLU A 223 8.86 17.58 16.91
C GLU A 223 8.15 16.52 17.74
N ILE A 224 8.31 16.61 19.07
CA ILE A 224 7.75 15.66 20.03
C ILE A 224 6.69 16.38 20.85
N GLU A 225 5.47 15.89 20.75
CA GLU A 225 4.34 16.43 21.48
C GLU A 225 3.85 15.43 22.53
N PHE A 226 3.63 15.94 23.74
CA PHE A 226 3.04 15.22 24.86
C PHE A 226 1.64 15.76 25.14
N VAL A 227 0.67 14.84 25.22
CA VAL A 227 -0.71 15.16 25.57
C VAL A 227 -1.10 14.39 26.82
N ASP A 228 -1.33 15.11 27.93
CA ASP A 228 -1.93 14.56 29.14
C ASP A 228 -3.46 14.56 28.99
N PRO A 229 -4.10 13.40 28.80
CA PRO A 229 -5.55 13.35 28.59
C PRO A 229 -6.35 13.70 29.86
N THR A 230 -5.74 13.57 31.04
CA THR A 230 -6.41 13.80 32.33
C THR A 230 -6.52 15.29 32.62
N ARG A 231 -5.46 16.04 32.30
CA ARG A 231 -5.38 17.49 32.58
C ARG A 231 -5.58 18.37 31.34
N GLY A 232 -5.64 17.77 30.15
CA GLY A 232 -5.75 18.51 28.89
C GLY A 232 -4.50 19.34 28.57
N VAL A 233 -3.35 18.98 29.14
CA VAL A 233 -2.09 19.68 28.93
C VAL A 233 -1.44 19.17 27.64
N ARG A 234 -1.00 20.10 26.80
CA ARG A 234 -0.26 19.85 25.56
C ARG A 234 1.08 20.56 25.61
N ARG A 235 2.18 19.85 25.39
CA ARG A 235 3.53 20.41 25.34
C ARG A 235 4.28 19.87 24.13
N GLU A 236 5.02 20.74 23.48
CA GLU A 236 5.78 20.44 22.27
C GLU A 236 7.27 20.69 22.54
N TYR A 237 8.13 19.79 22.07
CA TYR A 237 9.56 19.83 22.25
C TYR A 237 10.24 19.49 20.92
N LYS A 238 11.28 20.25 20.57
CA LYS A 238 12.14 19.91 19.44
C LYS A 238 13.33 19.10 19.94
N VAL A 239 13.61 17.97 19.29
CA VAL A 239 14.77 17.13 19.59
C VAL A 239 15.58 16.92 18.33
N THR A 240 16.91 16.91 18.48
CA THR A 240 17.79 16.51 17.39
C THR A 240 18.19 15.06 17.60
N ILE A 241 17.91 14.23 16.60
CA ILE A 241 18.30 12.83 16.56
C ILE A 241 19.63 12.73 15.83
N MET A 242 20.60 12.14 16.51
CA MET A 242 21.95 11.94 15.98
C MET A 242 22.12 10.48 15.51
N PRO A 243 22.94 10.25 14.48
CA PRO A 243 23.15 8.91 13.94
C PRO A 243 23.63 7.94 15.02
N GLU A 244 22.99 6.78 15.07
CA GLU A 244 23.31 5.63 15.92
C GLU A 244 23.31 5.90 17.43
N MET A 245 22.80 7.06 17.85
CA MET A 245 22.75 7.45 19.26
C MET A 245 21.32 7.47 19.80
N THR A 246 21.18 7.19 21.09
CA THR A 246 19.91 7.35 21.81
C THR A 246 19.82 8.74 22.43
N THR A 247 18.95 9.57 21.88
CA THR A 247 18.49 10.82 22.48
C THR A 247 17.46 10.51 23.56
N ASN A 248 17.72 10.97 24.79
CA ASN A 248 16.79 10.83 25.91
C ASN A 248 16.06 12.16 26.14
N LEU A 249 14.73 12.12 26.16
CA LEU A 249 13.89 13.26 26.52
C LEU A 249 13.08 12.92 27.77
N THR A 250 13.34 13.64 28.86
CA THR A 250 12.56 13.56 30.10
C THR A 250 11.88 14.89 30.33
N VAL A 251 10.55 14.88 30.49
CA VAL A 251 9.76 16.10 30.64
C VAL A 251 8.88 16.04 31.89
N ASP A 252 8.83 17.14 32.62
CA ASP A 252 7.85 17.36 33.68
C ASP A 252 6.66 18.09 33.09
N LEU A 253 5.49 17.48 33.16
CA LEU A 253 4.24 18.02 32.61
C LEU A 253 3.33 18.59 33.71
N ARG A 254 3.79 18.68 34.96
CA ARG A 254 2.99 19.19 36.07
C ARG A 254 2.63 20.67 35.93
#